data_AF-F8PXC1-F1
#
_entry.id   AF-F8PXC1-F1
#
_cell.length_a   1.000
_cell.length_b   1.000
_cell.length_c   1.000
_cell.angle_alpha   90.00
_cell.angle_beta   90.00
_cell.angle_gamma   90.00
#
_symmetry.space_group_name_H-M   'P 1'
#
loop_
_entity.id
_entity.type
_entity.pdbx_description
1 polymer ?
#
loop_
_entity_poly.entity_id
_entity_poly.type
_entity_poly.pdbx_seq_one_letter_code
_entity_poly.pdbx_strand_id
1 'polypeptide(L)'
;MSSQPQDMNQLLHAMRVQIAELTSQLAEIQANPPVATPSVEKKFNKKVEVVADPGAFEGDRARFAEWWIKLQIWVKANWDAFADDFEVATAVLSRLKGPVAGRYAQVRLQECYTAGVWPTWDDLKKEIEKILQTTS
;
A
#
# COMPACT_ATOMS: atom_id res chain seq x y z
N MET A 1 -50.92 36.41 -16.58
CA MET A 1 -51.30 35.25 -17.42
C MET A 1 -50.35 34.11 -17.11
N SER A 2 -50.89 32.90 -17.08
CA SER A 2 -50.40 31.69 -16.40
C SER A 2 -49.02 31.20 -16.88
N SER A 3 -48.05 31.08 -15.97
CA SER A 3 -46.73 30.51 -16.27
C SER A 3 -46.73 28.99 -16.11
N GLN A 4 -46.47 28.32 -17.23
CA GLN A 4 -45.64 27.12 -17.37
C GLN A 4 -46.15 25.75 -16.84
N PRO A 5 -46.95 25.04 -17.65
CA PRO A 5 -46.99 23.58 -17.70
C PRO A 5 -45.97 22.97 -18.69
N GLN A 6 -45.32 23.80 -19.53
CA GLN A 6 -44.42 23.31 -20.59
C GLN A 6 -43.05 22.86 -20.05
N ASP A 7 -42.55 23.51 -19.01
CA ASP A 7 -41.21 23.29 -18.45
C ASP A 7 -41.11 21.96 -17.68
N MET A 8 -42.14 21.59 -16.91
CA MET A 8 -42.18 20.28 -16.24
C MET A 8 -42.24 19.11 -17.21
N ASN A 9 -42.98 19.25 -18.33
CA ASN A 9 -43.05 18.20 -19.33
C ASN A 9 -41.74 18.05 -20.10
N GLN A 10 -41.05 19.17 -20.36
CA GLN A 10 -39.72 19.15 -20.96
C GLN A 10 -38.67 18.56 -20.02
N LEU A 11 -38.71 18.89 -18.73
CA LEU A 11 -37.85 18.30 -17.72
C LEU A 11 -38.09 16.79 -17.57
N LEU A 12 -39.36 16.38 -17.53
CA LEU A 12 -39.74 14.97 -17.46
C LEU A 12 -39.26 14.20 -18.70
N HIS A 13 -39.34 14.81 -19.89
CA HIS A 13 -38.85 14.21 -21.12
C HIS A 13 -37.32 14.10 -21.11
N ALA A 14 -36.61 15.16 -20.71
CA ALA A 14 -35.16 15.17 -20.58
C ALA A 14 -34.67 14.07 -19.61
N MET A 15 -35.33 13.91 -18.47
CA MET A 15 -35.00 12.84 -17.52
C MET A 15 -35.23 11.45 -18.09
N ARG A 16 -36.32 11.24 -18.86
CA ARG A 16 -36.58 9.96 -19.53
C ARG A 16 -35.51 9.64 -20.58
N VAL A 17 -35.06 10.64 -21.33
CA VAL A 17 -33.96 10.50 -22.30
C VAL A 17 -32.66 10.12 -21.58
N GLN A 18 -32.36 10.77 -20.45
CA GLN A 18 -31.15 10.48 -19.68
C GLN A 18 -31.15 9.07 -19.07
N ILE A 19 -32.30 8.59 -18.59
CA ILE A 19 -32.45 7.21 -18.09
C ILE A 19 -32.29 6.20 -19.23
N ALA A 20 -32.88 6.46 -20.40
CA ALA A 20 -32.74 5.58 -21.56
C ALA A 20 -31.28 5.48 -22.04
N GLU A 21 -30.57 6.61 -22.05
CA GLU A 21 -29.15 6.68 -22.41
C GLU A 21 -28.28 5.89 -21.43
N LEU A 22 -28.45 6.09 -20.12
CA LEU A 22 -27.71 5.31 -19.11
C LEU A 22 -28.04 3.81 -19.17
N THR A 23 -29.29 3.46 -19.48
CA THR A 23 -29.72 2.06 -19.65
C THR A 23 -29.07 1.43 -20.89
N SER A 24 -28.94 2.19 -21.99
CA SER A 24 -28.23 1.74 -23.18
C SER A 24 -26.75 1.50 -22.90
N GLN A 25 -26.08 2.41 -22.18
CA GLN A 25 -24.68 2.24 -21.78
C GLN A 25 -24.47 1.02 -20.88
N LEU A 26 -25.39 0.76 -19.94
CA LEU A 26 -25.35 -0.45 -19.11
C LEU A 26 -25.55 -1.72 -19.95
N ALA A 27 -26.46 -1.69 -20.93
CA ALA A 27 -26.70 -2.81 -21.84
C ALA A 27 -25.49 -3.08 -22.74
N GLU A 28 -24.79 -2.05 -23.22
CA GLU A 28 -23.55 -2.20 -23.99
C GLU A 28 -22.43 -2.86 -23.14
N ILE A 29 -22.30 -2.47 -21.86
CA ILE A 29 -21.34 -3.08 -20.93
C ILE A 29 -21.69 -4.55 -20.63
N GLN A 30 -22.99 -4.91 -20.64
CA GLN A 30 -23.44 -6.29 -20.42
C GLN A 30 -23.37 -7.17 -21.69
N ALA A 31 -23.66 -6.61 -22.86
CA ALA A 31 -23.72 -7.32 -24.14
C ALA A 31 -22.34 -7.50 -24.77
N ASN A 32 -21.43 -6.54 -24.55
CA ASN A 32 -20.02 -6.64 -24.86
C ASN A 32 -19.25 -6.59 -23.53
N PRO A 33 -19.09 -7.73 -22.83
CA PRO A 33 -18.10 -7.77 -21.76
C PRO A 33 -16.78 -7.29 -22.38
N PRO A 34 -16.09 -6.31 -21.79
CA PRO A 34 -14.76 -5.98 -22.27
C PRO A 34 -13.99 -7.30 -22.32
N VAL A 35 -13.45 -7.64 -23.51
CA VAL A 35 -12.34 -8.59 -23.57
C VAL A 35 -11.43 -8.18 -22.45
N ALA A 36 -11.31 -9.04 -21.43
CA ALA A 36 -10.80 -8.68 -20.13
C ALA A 36 -9.53 -7.84 -20.27
N THR A 37 -9.67 -6.52 -20.30
CA THR A 37 -8.63 -5.64 -19.82
C THR A 37 -8.53 -6.05 -18.37
N PRO A 38 -7.35 -6.49 -17.91
CA PRO A 38 -7.24 -7.07 -16.60
C PRO A 38 -7.72 -6.01 -15.62
N SER A 39 -8.89 -6.25 -15.04
CA SER A 39 -9.20 -5.74 -13.73
C SER A 39 -7.92 -5.96 -12.95
N VAL A 40 -7.33 -4.90 -12.42
CA VAL A 40 -6.25 -5.02 -11.46
C VAL A 40 -6.89 -5.59 -10.20
N GLU A 41 -7.33 -6.86 -10.28
CA GLU A 41 -6.93 -7.83 -9.29
C GLU A 41 -5.47 -7.51 -9.06
N LYS A 42 -5.18 -6.90 -7.91
CA LYS A 42 -3.87 -6.97 -7.30
C LYS A 42 -3.68 -8.46 -6.96
N LYS A 43 -3.56 -9.23 -8.04
CA LYS A 43 -3.01 -10.55 -8.14
C LYS A 43 -1.68 -10.30 -7.49
N PHE A 44 -1.51 -10.81 -6.28
CA PHE A 44 -0.19 -11.00 -5.71
C PHE A 44 0.48 -11.96 -6.70
N ASN A 45 0.93 -11.39 -7.82
CA ASN A 45 1.88 -11.99 -8.73
C ASN A 45 3.00 -12.26 -7.77
N LYS A 46 3.11 -13.53 -7.39
CA LYS A 46 4.17 -14.05 -6.57
C LYS A 46 5.44 -13.76 -7.35
N LYS A 47 5.94 -12.54 -7.20
CA LYS A 47 7.29 -12.14 -7.56
C LYS A 47 8.10 -13.14 -6.77
N VAL A 48 8.79 -13.99 -7.49
CA VAL A 48 9.68 -15.00 -6.93
C VAL A 48 10.47 -14.29 -5.83
N GLU A 49 10.30 -14.71 -4.57
CA GLU A 49 11.22 -14.31 -3.51
C GLU A 49 12.59 -14.83 -3.94
N VAL A 50 13.37 -13.99 -4.64
CA VAL A 50 14.73 -14.33 -5.06
C VAL A 50 15.59 -14.56 -3.82
N VAL A 51 15.21 -13.97 -2.69
CA VAL A 51 15.79 -14.17 -1.36
C VAL A 51 14.67 -14.39 -0.36
N ALA A 52 14.78 -15.46 0.43
CA ALA A 52 13.82 -15.81 1.48
C ALA A 52 13.69 -14.71 2.53
N ASP A 53 12.47 -14.51 3.02
CA ASP A 53 12.19 -13.61 4.13
C ASP A 53 13.08 -13.91 5.37
N PRO A 54 13.75 -12.90 5.96
CA PRO A 54 14.59 -13.08 7.14
C PRO A 54 13.81 -13.35 8.43
N GLY A 55 12.48 -13.25 8.41
CA GLY A 55 11.63 -13.37 9.58
C GLY A 55 11.68 -12.14 10.49
N ALA A 56 10.95 -12.24 11.61
CA ALA A 56 10.92 -11.19 12.62
C ALA A 56 12.15 -11.22 13.53
N PHE A 57 12.61 -10.03 13.95
CA PHE A 57 13.58 -9.85 15.02
C PHE A 57 12.87 -9.69 16.35
N GLU A 58 13.03 -10.65 17.26
CA GLU A 58 12.33 -10.67 18.54
C GLU A 58 13.09 -9.95 19.68
N GLY A 59 14.25 -9.38 19.39
CA GLY A 59 15.06 -8.65 20.38
C GLY A 59 16.27 -9.41 20.93
N ASP A 60 16.54 -10.63 20.44
CA ASP A 60 17.79 -11.35 20.80
C ASP A 60 19.00 -10.65 20.15
N ARG A 61 19.71 -9.90 20.98
CA ARG A 61 20.86 -9.08 20.58
C ARG A 61 22.00 -9.90 20.01
N ALA A 62 22.25 -11.12 20.49
CA ALA A 62 23.32 -11.98 19.96
C ALA A 62 23.07 -12.34 18.49
N ARG A 63 21.79 -12.39 18.10
CA ARG A 63 21.35 -12.72 16.75
C ARG A 63 21.10 -11.48 15.89
N PHE A 64 21.23 -10.27 16.45
CA PHE A 64 20.98 -9.03 15.71
C PHE A 64 21.89 -8.92 14.50
N ALA A 65 23.20 -9.16 14.64
CA ALA A 65 24.14 -9.04 13.51
C ALA A 65 23.80 -10.02 12.37
N GLU A 66 23.49 -11.28 12.71
CA GLU A 66 23.11 -12.31 11.73
C GLU A 66 21.78 -12.01 11.05
N TRP A 67 20.79 -11.54 11.81
CA TRP A 67 19.48 -11.20 11.27
C TRP A 67 19.54 -9.92 10.44
N TRP A 68 20.29 -8.91 10.91
CA TRP A 68 20.41 -7.61 10.27
C TRP A 68 21.05 -7.72 8.89
N ILE A 69 22.11 -8.51 8.74
CA ILE A 69 22.73 -8.72 7.43
C ILE A 69 21.79 -9.44 6.45
N LYS A 70 21.00 -10.42 6.94
CA LYS A 70 19.97 -11.11 6.13
C LYS A 70 18.89 -10.14 5.67
N LEU A 71 18.44 -9.26 6.56
CA LEU A 71 17.45 -8.23 6.21
C LEU A 71 18.00 -7.24 5.17
N GLN A 72 19.24 -6.76 5.33
CA GLN A 72 19.84 -5.84 4.35
C GLN A 72 19.97 -6.47 2.96
N ILE A 73 20.35 -7.75 2.88
CA ILE A 73 20.41 -8.51 1.63
C ILE A 73 18.99 -8.65 1.05
N TRP A 74 18.01 -9.02 1.87
CA TRP A 74 16.62 -9.17 1.46
C TRP A 74 16.05 -7.87 0.89
N VAL A 75 16.25 -6.72 1.55
CA VAL A 75 15.80 -5.41 1.03
C VAL A 75 16.45 -5.09 -0.31
N LYS A 76 17.78 -5.30 -0.44
CA LYS A 76 18.48 -5.06 -1.71
C LYS A 76 18.05 -6.00 -2.84
N ALA A 77 17.82 -7.28 -2.54
CA ALA A 77 17.39 -8.26 -3.53
C ALA A 77 15.94 -8.03 -3.98
N ASN A 78 15.11 -7.44 -3.12
CA ASN A 78 13.72 -7.10 -3.41
C ASN A 78 13.53 -5.62 -3.80
N TRP A 79 14.61 -4.87 -4.05
CA TRP A 79 14.55 -3.42 -4.26
C TRP A 79 13.55 -3.03 -5.36
N ASP A 80 13.63 -3.67 -6.52
CA ASP A 80 12.72 -3.42 -7.66
C ASP A 80 11.26 -3.85 -7.41
N ALA A 81 10.98 -4.50 -6.28
CA ALA A 81 9.63 -4.86 -5.86
C ALA A 81 8.96 -3.79 -5.01
N PHE A 82 9.73 -2.87 -4.40
CA PHE A 82 9.19 -1.77 -3.65
C PHE A 82 8.92 -0.58 -4.58
N ALA A 83 7.72 0.00 -4.49
CA ALA A 83 7.32 1.15 -5.29
C ALA A 83 7.86 2.47 -4.71
N ASP A 84 8.03 2.56 -3.39
CA ASP A 84 8.39 3.77 -2.68
C ASP A 84 9.01 3.49 -1.29
N ASP A 85 9.44 4.56 -0.61
CA ASP A 85 10.00 4.49 0.74
C ASP A 85 9.00 3.98 1.78
N PHE A 86 7.69 4.15 1.56
CA PHE A 86 6.66 3.60 2.43
C PHE A 86 6.69 2.07 2.43
N GLU A 87 6.75 1.44 1.26
CA GLU A 87 6.79 -0.02 1.15
C GLU A 87 8.07 -0.59 1.78
N VAL A 88 9.22 0.07 1.59
CA VAL A 88 10.49 -0.35 2.22
C VAL A 88 10.41 -0.20 3.74
N ALA A 89 10.01 0.97 4.23
CA ALA A 89 9.97 1.27 5.66
C ALA A 89 8.98 0.37 6.40
N THR A 90 7.78 0.16 5.85
CA THR A 90 6.78 -0.73 6.46
C THR A 90 7.22 -2.19 6.44
N ALA A 91 7.87 -2.66 5.37
CA ALA A 91 8.41 -4.01 5.33
C ALA A 91 9.46 -4.23 6.42
N VAL A 92 10.39 -3.28 6.59
CA VAL A 92 11.45 -3.36 7.61
C VAL A 92 10.87 -3.27 9.02
N LEU A 93 10.09 -2.22 9.31
CA LEU A 93 9.55 -1.95 10.65
C LEU A 93 8.61 -3.06 11.13
N SER A 94 7.83 -3.68 10.23
CA SER A 94 6.93 -4.78 10.58
C SER A 94 7.64 -6.02 11.10
N ARG A 95 8.92 -6.20 10.75
CA ARG A 95 9.75 -7.32 11.18
C ARG A 95 10.43 -7.07 12.53
N LEU A 96 10.45 -5.83 13.03
CA LEU A 96 10.96 -5.53 14.37
C LEU A 96 9.90 -5.85 15.43
N LYS A 97 10.21 -6.77 16.33
CA LYS A 97 9.35 -7.25 17.42
C LYS A 97 10.08 -7.18 18.76
N GLY A 98 9.41 -7.63 19.82
CA GLY A 98 9.96 -7.63 21.17
C GLY A 98 9.93 -6.25 21.85
N PRO A 99 10.40 -6.17 23.12
CA PRO A 99 10.15 -5.02 23.99
C PRO A 99 10.77 -3.71 23.50
N VAL A 100 11.98 -3.76 22.97
CA VAL A 100 12.73 -2.57 22.52
C VAL A 100 12.46 -2.30 21.04
N ALA A 101 12.79 -3.25 20.16
CA ALA A 101 12.67 -3.05 18.71
C ALA A 101 11.20 -2.91 18.26
N GLY A 102 10.29 -3.71 18.84
CA GLY A 102 8.86 -3.62 18.54
C GLY A 102 8.24 -2.31 19.03
N ARG A 103 8.68 -1.77 20.18
CA ARG A 103 8.19 -0.48 20.66
C ARG A 103 8.67 0.66 19.77
N TYR A 104 9.95 0.65 19.38
CA TYR A 104 10.46 1.59 18.39
C TYR A 104 9.66 1.53 17.09
N ALA A 105 9.46 0.33 16.54
CA ALA A 105 8.74 0.17 15.28
C ALA A 105 7.30 0.68 15.35
N GLN A 106 6.61 0.44 16.47
CA GLN A 106 5.26 0.97 16.69
C GLN A 106 5.26 2.50 16.69
N VAL A 107 6.17 3.13 17.44
CA VAL A 107 6.26 4.60 17.50
C VAL A 107 6.61 5.17 16.13
N ARG A 108 7.60 4.58 15.44
CA ARG A 108 8.07 5.07 14.14
C ARG A 108 7.00 4.97 13.06
N LEU A 109 6.28 3.85 12.99
CA LEU A 109 5.15 3.68 12.08
C LEU A 109 4.06 4.74 12.32
N GLN A 110 3.74 5.02 13.58
CA GLN A 110 2.75 6.03 13.92
C GLN A 110 3.19 7.44 13.53
N GLU A 111 4.45 7.80 13.79
CA GLU A 111 5.02 9.10 13.40
C GLU A 111 4.98 9.30 11.88
N CYS A 112 5.45 8.32 11.11
CA CYS A 112 5.44 8.38 9.65
C CYS A 112 4.01 8.51 9.10
N TYR A 113 3.07 7.76 9.66
CA TYR A 113 1.67 7.82 9.25
C TYR A 113 1.03 9.17 9.54
N THR A 114 1.29 9.76 10.72
CA THR A 114 0.77 11.08 11.08
C THR A 114 1.43 12.20 10.27
N ALA A 115 2.74 12.10 10.01
CA ALA A 115 3.48 13.11 9.25
C ALA A 115 3.26 13.01 7.73
N GLY A 116 2.83 11.85 7.22
CA GLY A 116 2.76 11.58 5.78
C GLY A 116 4.13 11.50 5.10
N VAL A 117 5.20 11.31 5.88
CA VAL A 117 6.59 11.27 5.40
C VAL A 117 7.25 9.99 5.89
N TRP A 118 7.83 9.25 4.96
CA TRP A 118 8.49 7.98 5.21
C TRP A 118 10.01 8.13 5.07
N PRO A 119 10.81 7.49 5.94
CA PRO A 119 12.25 7.58 5.89
C PRO A 119 12.79 6.81 4.69
N THR A 120 13.88 7.32 4.11
CA THR A 120 14.65 6.54 3.14
C THR A 120 15.24 5.30 3.81
N TRP A 121 15.58 4.29 3.01
CA TRP A 121 16.24 3.09 3.51
C TRP A 121 17.55 3.39 4.28
N ASP A 122 18.36 4.34 3.79
CA ASP A 122 19.63 4.70 4.43
C ASP A 122 19.44 5.38 5.78
N ASP A 123 18.42 6.23 5.91
CA ASP A 123 18.10 6.88 7.20
C ASP A 123 17.55 5.86 8.19
N LEU A 124 16.65 4.99 7.74
CA LEU A 124 16.08 3.92 8.55
C LEU A 124 17.15 2.96 9.07
N LYS A 125 18.14 2.61 8.24
CA LYS A 125 19.28 1.78 8.63
C LYS A 125 20.06 2.40 9.80
N LYS A 126 20.39 3.69 9.72
CA LYS A 126 21.12 4.41 10.78
C LYS A 126 20.33 4.46 12.07
N GLU A 127 19.02 4.73 11.99
CA GLU A 127 18.15 4.77 13.16
C GLU A 127 18.09 3.41 13.87
N ILE A 128 17.87 2.32 13.13
CA ILE A 128 17.76 0.97 13.70
C ILE A 128 19.08 0.53 14.33
N GLU A 129 20.21 0.75 13.64
CA GLU A 129 21.53 0.43 14.18
C GLU A 129 21.79 1.21 15.46
N LYS A 130 21.47 2.50 15.49
CA LYS A 130 21.59 3.31 16.70
C LYS A 130 20.74 2.74 17.83
N ILE A 131 19.47 2.43 17.61
CA ILE A 131 18.57 2.02 18.68
C ILE A 131 18.94 0.66 19.25
N LEU A 132 19.25 -0.30 18.39
CA LEU A 132 19.50 -1.69 18.80
C LEU A 132 20.94 -1.93 19.27
N GLN A 133 21.87 -1.01 18.98
CA GLN A 133 23.24 -1.06 19.51
C GLN A 133 23.45 -0.14 20.73
N THR A 134 22.75 1.00 20.84
CA THR A 134 22.95 1.98 21.93
C THR A 134 22.26 1.60 23.24
N THR A 135 21.23 0.75 23.22
CA THR A 135 20.59 0.24 24.46
C THR A 135 21.41 -0.85 25.17
N SER A 136 22.74 -0.68 25.19
CA SER A 136 23.73 -1.53 25.89
C SER A 136 23.87 -1.20 27.37
#